data_AF-A0A966YG05-F1
#
_entry.id   AF-A0A966YG05-F1
#
_cell.length_a   1.000
_cell.length_b   1.000
_cell.length_c   1.000
_cell.angle_alpha   90.00
_cell.angle_beta   90.00
_cell.angle_gamma   90.00
#
_symmetry.space_group_name_H-M   'P 1'
#
loop_
_entity.id
_entity.type
_entity.pdbx_description
1 polymer ?
#
loop_
_entity_poly.entity_id
_entity_poly.type
_entity_poly.pdbx_seq_one_letter_code
_entity_poly.pdbx_strand_id
1 'polypeptide(L)'
;MVRGAPQLRRYGIERREFLRYLAAVSVIPSLPNLVTGQVVERPTFAANPFTLGVASGDPEPNGVVLWTRLAPRPLEPFGGMPAEAVLVRWEVAADEAFTDIVRSGATPAVPQLGHSVHVEVDGLEPHRWYFYRFHTGPETSPVGRTRTAPAVDVLPERLRFAFTSCQHYEVGYFNGYPHMQQEDLDLVVHLGDYIYEYAGNENRVRKHLGGEINSLNEYRLRYAQYRLDEDLQETHRLFPWLVTWDDHEFDNNYANLVSEEDGVSPEAFLARRMNAYQAYYEFMPLRRR
;
A
#
# COMPACT_ATOMS: atom_id res chain seq x y z
N MET A 1 47.88 4.85 24.34
CA MET A 1 46.57 4.94 23.65
C MET A 1 46.72 4.36 22.26
N VAL A 2 46.37 3.09 22.07
CA VAL A 2 46.32 2.47 20.74
C VAL A 2 45.04 2.97 20.09
N ARG A 3 45.17 3.80 19.05
CA ARG A 3 44.04 4.11 18.16
C ARG A 3 43.68 2.77 17.50
N GLY A 4 42.51 2.22 17.84
CA GLY A 4 41.98 1.05 17.17
C GLY A 4 41.92 1.32 15.66
N ALA A 5 42.36 0.35 14.86
CA ALA A 5 42.22 0.42 13.42
C ALA A 5 40.73 0.67 13.08
N PRO A 6 40.41 1.53 12.10
CA PRO A 6 39.03 1.67 11.67
C PRO A 6 38.55 0.29 11.21
N GLN A 7 37.53 -0.25 11.88
CA GLN A 7 36.82 -1.42 11.36
C GLN A 7 36.29 -1.03 10.00
N LEU A 8 36.83 -1.63 8.94
CA LEU A 8 36.26 -1.52 7.61
C LEU A 8 34.81 -2.01 7.70
N ARG A 9 33.84 -1.08 7.60
CA ARG A 9 32.44 -1.45 7.47
C ARG A 9 32.36 -2.41 6.27
N ARG A 10 31.83 -3.61 6.49
CA ARG A 10 31.59 -4.56 5.40
C ARG A 10 30.40 -4.02 4.60
N TYR A 11 30.68 -3.43 3.45
CA TYR A 11 29.64 -2.92 2.58
C TYR A 11 29.08 -4.06 1.71
N GLY A 12 27.82 -4.42 1.95
CA GLY A 12 27.06 -5.33 1.11
C GLY A 12 27.09 -6.80 1.54
N ILE A 13 26.39 -7.60 0.75
CA ILE A 13 26.19 -9.04 0.96
C ILE A 13 26.79 -9.86 -0.18
N GLU A 14 26.97 -11.16 0.05
CA GLU A 14 27.44 -12.06 -0.99
C GLU A 14 26.45 -12.11 -2.15
N ARG A 15 26.96 -12.16 -3.40
CA ARG A 15 26.13 -12.19 -4.62
C ARG A 15 25.04 -13.27 -4.56
N ARG A 16 25.36 -14.43 -4.00
CA ARG A 16 24.41 -15.55 -3.87
C ARG A 16 23.24 -15.20 -2.94
N GLU A 17 23.51 -14.52 -1.84
CA GLU A 17 22.48 -14.05 -0.91
C GLU A 17 21.64 -12.96 -1.55
N PHE A 18 22.27 -12.07 -2.32
CA PHE A 18 21.57 -11.00 -3.03
C PHE A 18 20.60 -11.56 -4.07
N LEU A 19 21.03 -12.58 -4.84
CA LEU A 19 20.17 -13.24 -5.80
C LEU A 19 19.02 -14.00 -5.14
N ARG A 20 19.24 -14.61 -3.96
CA ARG A 20 18.17 -15.26 -3.17
C ARG A 20 17.15 -14.24 -2.68
N TYR A 21 17.61 -13.10 -2.17
CA TYR A 21 16.76 -11.98 -1.78
C TYR A 21 15.91 -11.49 -2.95
N LEU A 22 16.56 -11.22 -4.09
CA LEU A 22 15.88 -10.71 -5.28
C LEU A 22 14.78 -11.69 -5.73
N ALA A 23 15.11 -12.98 -5.79
CA ALA A 23 14.12 -14.01 -6.14
C ALA A 23 12.94 -14.08 -5.16
N ALA A 24 13.17 -13.89 -3.85
CA ALA A 24 12.10 -13.93 -2.85
C ALA A 24 11.13 -12.74 -2.98
N VAL A 25 11.64 -11.54 -3.21
CA VAL A 25 10.82 -10.32 -3.31
C VAL A 25 10.07 -10.23 -4.64
N SER A 26 10.69 -10.67 -5.75
CA SER A 26 10.07 -10.56 -7.09
C SER A 26 8.81 -11.42 -7.27
N VAL A 27 8.60 -12.46 -6.46
CA VAL A 27 7.41 -13.33 -6.57
C VAL A 27 6.20 -12.74 -5.84
N ILE A 28 6.40 -11.83 -4.90
CA ILE A 28 5.36 -11.25 -4.03
C ILE A 28 4.13 -10.77 -4.84
N PRO A 29 4.28 -9.96 -5.92
CA PRO A 29 3.13 -9.44 -6.65
C PRO A 29 2.33 -10.52 -7.39
N SER A 30 2.95 -11.68 -7.67
CA SER A 30 2.34 -12.79 -8.42
C SER A 30 1.65 -13.83 -7.54
N LEU A 31 1.78 -13.76 -6.21
CA LEU A 31 1.21 -14.76 -5.29
C LEU A 31 -0.29 -15.01 -5.47
N PRO A 32 -1.16 -14.01 -5.75
CA PRO A 32 -2.59 -14.26 -5.98
C PRO A 32 -2.88 -15.15 -7.19
N ASN A 33 -1.99 -15.18 -8.20
CA ASN A 33 -2.16 -16.01 -9.40
C ASN A 33 -1.69 -17.46 -9.19
N LEU A 34 -0.96 -17.73 -8.11
CA LEU A 34 -0.38 -19.03 -7.79
C LEU A 34 -1.19 -19.78 -6.73
N VAL A 35 -2.42 -19.32 -6.45
CA VAL A 35 -3.29 -19.93 -5.43
C VAL A 35 -3.66 -21.34 -5.85
N THR A 36 -3.01 -22.32 -5.22
CA THR A 36 -3.37 -23.73 -5.29
C THR A 36 -4.03 -24.11 -3.97
N GLY A 37 -5.37 -24.22 -3.94
CA GLY A 37 -6.09 -24.56 -2.71
C GLY A 37 -7.54 -24.08 -2.69
N GLN A 38 -8.20 -24.27 -1.55
CA GLN A 38 -9.57 -23.80 -1.34
C GLN A 38 -9.59 -22.27 -1.24
N VAL A 39 -10.46 -21.63 -2.02
CA VAL A 39 -10.78 -20.20 -1.92
C VAL A 39 -12.16 -20.07 -1.32
N VAL A 40 -12.29 -19.29 -0.25
CA VAL A 40 -13.58 -19.01 0.38
C VAL A 40 -14.32 -17.99 -0.47
N GLU A 41 -15.33 -18.45 -1.23
CA GLU A 41 -16.08 -17.59 -2.15
C GLU A 41 -17.10 -16.67 -1.46
N ARG A 42 -17.64 -17.13 -0.34
CA ARG A 42 -18.71 -16.46 0.42
C ARG A 42 -18.36 -16.43 1.92
N PRO A 43 -17.33 -15.67 2.31
CA PRO A 43 -17.01 -15.51 3.73
C PRO A 43 -18.14 -14.80 4.46
N THR A 44 -18.22 -15.02 5.76
CA THR A 44 -18.98 -14.18 6.68
C THR A 44 -17.99 -13.46 7.59
N PHE A 45 -18.26 -12.18 7.86
CA PHE A 45 -17.43 -11.37 8.72
C PHE A 45 -18.20 -10.94 9.96
N ALA A 46 -17.51 -10.84 11.10
CA ALA A 46 -18.09 -10.30 12.33
C ALA A 46 -18.21 -8.77 12.30
N ALA A 47 -17.46 -8.11 11.41
CA ALA A 47 -17.43 -6.66 11.20
C ALA A 47 -17.08 -6.38 9.73
N ASN A 48 -17.36 -5.16 9.26
CA ASN A 48 -16.99 -4.72 7.91
C ASN A 48 -15.50 -5.01 7.63
N PRO A 49 -15.14 -5.79 6.59
CA PRO A 49 -13.76 -6.11 6.28
C PRO A 49 -13.01 -4.97 5.58
N PHE A 50 -13.71 -3.99 5.00
CA PHE A 50 -13.11 -2.86 4.26
C PHE A 50 -12.77 -1.68 5.19
N THR A 51 -12.21 -1.96 6.38
CA THR A 51 -11.91 -0.94 7.41
C THR A 51 -10.78 0.02 7.01
N LEU A 52 -9.95 -0.37 6.05
CA LEU A 52 -8.82 0.42 5.52
C LEU A 52 -9.18 1.15 4.23
N GLY A 53 -10.47 1.16 3.88
CA GLY A 53 -11.00 1.80 2.68
C GLY A 53 -10.57 1.13 1.38
N VAL A 54 -10.51 1.97 0.35
CA VAL A 54 -10.13 1.60 -1.02
C VAL A 54 -9.11 2.61 -1.54
N ALA A 55 -8.36 2.25 -2.57
CA ALA A 55 -7.47 3.15 -3.28
C ALA A 55 -7.38 2.79 -4.75
N SER A 56 -6.93 3.74 -5.57
CA SER A 56 -6.54 3.48 -6.94
C SER A 56 -5.22 4.15 -7.25
N GLY A 57 -4.49 3.67 -8.25
CA GLY A 57 -3.15 4.17 -8.55
C GLY A 57 -2.59 3.67 -9.86
N ASP A 58 -1.34 4.07 -10.14
CA ASP A 58 -0.61 3.77 -11.36
C ASP A 58 -1.47 3.90 -12.64
N PRO A 59 -2.12 5.06 -12.87
CA PRO A 59 -2.99 5.24 -14.02
C PRO A 59 -2.21 5.15 -15.34
N GLU A 60 -2.74 4.36 -16.27
CA GLU A 60 -2.29 4.22 -17.66
C GLU A 60 -3.41 4.66 -18.61
N PRO A 61 -3.13 4.87 -19.90
CA PRO A 61 -4.15 5.32 -20.84
C PRO A 61 -5.35 4.40 -20.94
N ASN A 62 -5.17 3.09 -20.76
CA ASN A 62 -6.23 2.11 -20.92
C ASN A 62 -6.59 1.42 -19.59
N GLY A 63 -6.13 1.91 -18.45
CA GLY A 63 -6.23 1.13 -17.22
C GLY A 63 -5.72 1.81 -15.96
N VAL A 64 -6.00 1.20 -14.82
CA VAL A 64 -5.61 1.65 -13.48
C VAL A 64 -5.41 0.45 -12.57
N VAL A 65 -4.69 0.64 -11.46
CA VAL A 65 -4.70 -0.30 -10.34
C VAL A 65 -5.82 0.06 -9.38
N LEU A 66 -6.60 -0.93 -8.96
CA LEU A 66 -7.54 -0.82 -7.84
C LEU A 66 -7.00 -1.62 -6.65
N TRP A 67 -7.16 -1.06 -5.47
CA TRP A 67 -6.64 -1.60 -4.23
C TRP A 67 -7.69 -1.60 -3.11
N THR A 68 -7.68 -2.67 -2.33
CA THR A 68 -8.27 -2.70 -0.98
C THR A 68 -7.56 -3.77 -0.15
N ARG A 69 -7.88 -3.87 1.14
CA ARG A 69 -7.39 -4.92 2.02
C ARG A 69 -8.49 -5.38 2.96
N LEU A 70 -8.70 -6.71 3.03
CA LEU A 70 -9.64 -7.30 3.99
C LEU A 70 -9.00 -7.32 5.37
N ALA A 71 -9.54 -6.54 6.29
CA ALA A 71 -9.03 -6.39 7.65
C ALA A 71 -10.16 -6.01 8.63
N PRO A 72 -11.07 -6.92 9.00
CA PRO A 72 -12.16 -6.62 9.93
C PRO A 72 -11.68 -6.16 11.32
N ARG A 73 -10.45 -6.54 11.72
CA ARG A 73 -9.79 -6.06 12.95
C ARG A 73 -8.34 -5.65 12.60
N PRO A 74 -8.16 -4.46 12.00
CA PRO A 74 -6.92 -4.07 11.31
C PRO A 74 -5.70 -3.93 12.22
N LEU A 75 -5.91 -3.73 13.52
CA LEU A 75 -4.85 -3.63 14.53
C LEU A 75 -4.59 -4.96 15.27
N GLU A 76 -5.23 -6.06 14.85
CA GLU A 76 -4.93 -7.41 15.30
C GLU A 76 -3.99 -8.13 14.32
N PRO A 77 -3.32 -9.22 14.75
CA PRO A 77 -2.55 -10.07 13.85
C PRO A 77 -3.36 -10.46 12.59
N PHE A 78 -2.72 -10.35 11.43
CA PHE A 78 -3.32 -10.64 10.12
C PHE A 78 -4.61 -9.85 9.80
N GLY A 79 -4.85 -8.71 10.47
CA GLY A 79 -6.06 -7.91 10.27
C GLY A 79 -7.34 -8.59 10.77
N GLY A 80 -7.21 -9.64 11.59
CA GLY A 80 -8.32 -10.45 12.07
C GLY A 80 -8.88 -11.45 11.05
N MET A 81 -8.14 -11.68 9.96
CA MET A 81 -8.50 -12.64 8.91
C MET A 81 -8.00 -14.07 9.21
N PRO A 82 -8.71 -15.12 8.76
CA PRO A 82 -8.22 -16.48 8.82
C PRO A 82 -7.08 -16.72 7.83
N ALA A 83 -6.31 -17.80 8.02
CA ALA A 83 -5.22 -18.21 7.14
C ALA A 83 -5.72 -18.91 5.85
N GLU A 84 -6.76 -18.37 5.21
CA GLU A 84 -7.39 -18.90 4.00
C GLU A 84 -7.51 -17.79 2.94
N ALA A 85 -7.43 -18.17 1.66
CA ALA A 85 -7.68 -17.24 0.57
C ALA A 85 -9.18 -16.91 0.48
N VAL A 86 -9.50 -15.64 0.26
CA VAL A 86 -10.89 -15.14 0.23
C VAL A 86 -11.16 -14.50 -1.12
N LEU A 87 -12.26 -14.87 -1.78
CA LEU A 87 -12.62 -14.27 -3.07
C LEU A 87 -13.14 -12.85 -2.87
N VAL A 88 -12.60 -11.91 -3.64
CA VAL A 88 -13.08 -10.53 -3.72
C VAL A 88 -13.49 -10.23 -5.15
N ARG A 89 -14.76 -9.90 -5.36
CA ARG A 89 -15.28 -9.39 -6.63
C ARG A 89 -15.04 -7.89 -6.71
N TRP A 90 -14.89 -7.38 -7.91
CA TRP A 90 -14.70 -5.95 -8.16
C TRP A 90 -15.47 -5.51 -9.41
N GLU A 91 -15.86 -4.25 -9.42
CA GLU A 91 -16.59 -3.60 -10.50
C GLU A 91 -15.99 -2.23 -10.78
N VAL A 92 -15.98 -1.84 -12.07
CA VAL A 92 -15.69 -0.49 -12.54
C VAL A 92 -16.86 -0.02 -13.38
N ALA A 93 -17.36 1.17 -13.09
CA ALA A 93 -18.51 1.77 -13.76
C ALA A 93 -18.18 3.16 -14.31
N ALA A 94 -18.90 3.54 -15.36
CA ALA A 94 -18.82 4.88 -15.96
C ALA A 94 -19.57 5.94 -15.12
N ASP A 95 -20.44 5.51 -14.20
CA ASP A 95 -21.26 6.33 -13.32
C ASP A 95 -21.22 5.86 -11.87
N GLU A 96 -21.40 6.78 -10.93
CA GLU A 96 -21.33 6.51 -9.48
C GLU A 96 -22.43 5.58 -8.98
N ALA A 97 -23.57 5.52 -9.69
CA ALA A 97 -24.68 4.65 -9.33
C ALA A 97 -24.49 3.20 -9.80
N PHE A 98 -23.39 2.89 -10.51
CA PHE A 98 -23.09 1.58 -11.09
C PHE A 98 -24.21 1.08 -12.02
N THR A 99 -24.80 1.99 -12.81
CA THR A 99 -25.79 1.61 -13.84
C THR A 99 -25.14 1.16 -15.15
N ASP A 100 -23.92 1.62 -15.43
CA ASP A 100 -23.09 1.24 -16.57
C ASP A 100 -21.74 0.65 -16.10
N ILE A 101 -21.75 -0.66 -15.82
CA ILE A 101 -20.55 -1.42 -15.45
C ILE A 101 -19.73 -1.72 -16.71
N VAL A 102 -18.55 -1.12 -16.82
CA VAL A 102 -17.66 -1.25 -17.97
C VAL A 102 -16.63 -2.38 -17.81
N ARG A 103 -16.26 -2.73 -16.56
CA ARG A 103 -15.38 -3.86 -16.24
C ARG A 103 -15.79 -4.49 -14.91
N SER A 104 -15.59 -5.79 -14.78
CA SER A 104 -15.75 -6.51 -13.52
C SER A 104 -14.92 -7.78 -13.51
N GLY A 105 -14.72 -8.33 -12.32
CA GLY A 105 -13.98 -9.57 -12.15
C GLY A 105 -13.94 -10.04 -10.71
N ALA A 106 -13.05 -11.00 -10.45
CA ALA A 106 -12.78 -11.50 -9.12
C ALA A 106 -11.28 -11.76 -8.94
N THR A 107 -10.78 -11.59 -7.72
CA THR A 107 -9.39 -11.82 -7.37
C THR A 107 -9.32 -12.40 -5.97
N PRO A 108 -8.51 -13.44 -5.72
CA PRO A 108 -8.32 -13.96 -4.37
C PRO A 108 -7.45 -13.00 -3.55
N ALA A 109 -7.96 -12.59 -2.38
CA ALA A 109 -7.18 -11.98 -1.32
C ALA A 109 -6.48 -13.08 -0.52
N VAL A 110 -5.15 -13.12 -0.55
CA VAL A 110 -4.36 -14.24 -0.01
C VAL A 110 -3.69 -13.88 1.33
N PRO A 111 -3.61 -14.80 2.31
CA PRO A 111 -2.95 -14.54 3.60
C PRO A 111 -1.49 -14.12 3.49
N GLN A 112 -0.79 -14.61 2.47
CA GLN A 112 0.62 -14.33 2.23
C GLN A 112 0.85 -12.83 1.96
N LEU A 113 -0.14 -12.15 1.37
CA LEU A 113 -0.17 -10.70 1.13
C LEU A 113 -1.06 -9.96 2.13
N GLY A 114 -1.30 -10.56 3.31
CA GLY A 114 -2.14 -9.94 4.34
C GLY A 114 -3.58 -9.66 3.88
N HIS A 115 -4.09 -10.41 2.91
CA HIS A 115 -5.39 -10.20 2.26
C HIS A 115 -5.55 -8.83 1.59
N SER A 116 -4.45 -8.23 1.12
CA SER A 116 -4.53 -7.14 0.15
C SER A 116 -5.04 -7.66 -1.19
N VAL A 117 -5.70 -6.77 -1.95
CA VAL A 117 -6.21 -7.03 -3.29
C VAL A 117 -5.63 -5.97 -4.20
N HIS A 118 -5.04 -6.43 -5.31
CA HIS A 118 -4.47 -5.60 -6.37
C HIS A 118 -5.06 -6.04 -7.70
N VAL A 119 -5.92 -5.21 -8.27
CA VAL A 119 -6.55 -5.44 -9.57
C VAL A 119 -5.94 -4.49 -10.58
N GLU A 120 -5.28 -5.02 -11.60
CA GLU A 120 -4.86 -4.26 -12.77
C GLU A 120 -6.00 -4.31 -13.80
N VAL A 121 -6.75 -3.21 -13.90
CA VAL A 121 -7.87 -3.10 -14.83
C VAL A 121 -7.36 -2.57 -16.16
N ASP A 122 -7.79 -3.17 -17.25
CA ASP A 122 -7.45 -2.79 -18.61
C ASP A 122 -8.68 -2.52 -19.52
N GLY A 123 -8.40 -2.02 -20.72
CA GLY A 123 -9.38 -1.70 -21.76
C GLY A 123 -10.40 -0.62 -21.37
N LEU A 124 -10.03 0.26 -20.43
CA LEU A 124 -10.73 1.51 -20.16
C LEU A 124 -10.40 2.54 -21.24
N GLU A 125 -11.23 3.56 -21.38
CA GLU A 125 -10.94 4.68 -22.27
C GLU A 125 -9.94 5.65 -21.62
N PRO A 126 -9.06 6.29 -22.40
CA PRO A 126 -8.08 7.24 -21.88
C PRO A 126 -8.74 8.53 -21.40
N HIS A 127 -8.04 9.18 -20.47
CA HIS A 127 -8.37 10.49 -19.94
C HIS A 127 -9.77 10.59 -19.31
N ARG A 128 -10.28 9.50 -18.74
CA ARG A 128 -11.68 9.38 -18.30
C ARG A 128 -11.78 9.01 -16.83
N TRP A 129 -12.76 9.62 -16.15
CA TRP A 129 -13.13 9.30 -14.78
C TRP A 129 -14.01 8.04 -14.74
N TYR A 130 -13.78 7.21 -13.73
CA TYR A 130 -14.52 5.99 -13.43
C TYR A 130 -14.77 5.86 -11.93
N PHE A 131 -15.75 5.03 -11.59
CA PHE A 131 -16.08 4.63 -10.22
C PHE A 131 -15.81 3.14 -10.04
N TYR A 132 -15.41 2.73 -8.84
CA TYR A 132 -15.10 1.33 -8.56
C TYR A 132 -15.51 0.92 -7.15
N ARG A 133 -15.80 -0.37 -6.96
CA ARG A 133 -16.10 -0.95 -5.65
C ARG A 133 -15.71 -2.43 -5.60
N PHE A 134 -15.57 -2.95 -4.39
CA PHE A 134 -15.27 -4.34 -4.11
C PHE A 134 -16.41 -5.01 -3.34
N HIS A 135 -16.55 -6.32 -3.52
CA HIS A 135 -17.50 -7.16 -2.81
C HIS A 135 -16.85 -8.43 -2.30
N THR A 136 -17.15 -8.80 -1.06
CA THR A 136 -16.77 -10.13 -0.53
C THR A 136 -17.84 -10.64 0.43
N GLY A 137 -18.33 -11.86 0.20
CA GLY A 137 -19.52 -12.35 0.91
C GLY A 137 -20.70 -11.38 0.74
N PRO A 138 -21.35 -10.93 1.83
CA PRO A 138 -22.42 -9.93 1.80
C PRO A 138 -21.91 -8.47 1.83
N GLU A 139 -20.62 -8.26 2.04
CA GLU A 139 -20.04 -6.94 2.30
C GLU A 139 -19.67 -6.22 1.00
N THR A 140 -19.84 -4.90 0.98
CA THR A 140 -19.45 -4.01 -0.13
C THR A 140 -18.58 -2.89 0.40
N SER A 141 -17.49 -2.58 -0.30
CA SER A 141 -16.59 -1.50 0.07
C SER A 141 -17.24 -0.12 -0.15
N PRO A 142 -16.65 0.96 0.39
CA PRO A 142 -16.90 2.30 -0.12
C PRO A 142 -16.67 2.37 -1.64
N VAL A 143 -17.40 3.26 -2.32
CA VAL A 143 -17.21 3.54 -3.74
C VAL A 143 -16.01 4.46 -3.91
N GLY A 144 -14.99 3.98 -4.61
CA GLY A 144 -13.85 4.79 -5.01
C GLY A 144 -14.07 5.45 -6.37
N ARG A 145 -13.29 6.49 -6.64
CA ARG A 145 -13.22 7.20 -7.91
C ARG A 145 -11.78 7.17 -8.42
N THR A 146 -11.60 7.01 -9.72
CA THR A 146 -10.28 6.90 -10.36
C THR A 146 -10.30 7.52 -11.75
N ARG A 147 -9.13 7.75 -12.33
CA ARG A 147 -8.99 8.34 -13.66
C ARG A 147 -7.88 7.66 -14.44
N THR A 148 -8.13 7.34 -15.70
CA THR A 148 -7.09 6.88 -16.63
C THR A 148 -6.21 8.02 -17.11
N ALA A 149 -4.96 7.72 -17.46
CA ALA A 149 -4.07 8.71 -18.03
C ALA A 149 -4.54 9.15 -19.44
N PRO A 150 -4.11 10.31 -19.95
CA PRO A 150 -4.25 10.65 -21.36
C PRO A 150 -3.61 9.60 -22.27
N ALA A 151 -4.05 9.53 -23.53
CA ALA A 151 -3.36 8.71 -24.53
C ALA A 151 -1.88 9.13 -24.66
N VAL A 152 -1.00 8.16 -24.95
CA VAL A 152 0.47 8.36 -24.98
C VAL A 152 0.94 9.44 -25.96
N ASP A 153 0.16 9.70 -27.00
CA ASP A 153 0.40 10.69 -28.05
C ASP A 153 -0.40 11.99 -27.87
N VAL A 154 -1.15 12.13 -26.76
CA VAL A 154 -1.98 13.29 -26.46
C VAL A 154 -1.43 14.06 -25.27
N LEU A 155 -1.05 15.32 -25.50
CA LEU A 155 -0.76 16.26 -24.42
C LEU A 155 -2.09 16.85 -23.92
N PRO A 156 -2.48 16.65 -22.65
CA PRO A 156 -3.70 17.25 -22.12
C PRO A 156 -3.55 18.78 -22.05
N GLU A 157 -4.66 19.50 -22.26
CA GLU A 157 -4.68 20.98 -22.13
C GLU A 157 -4.29 21.44 -20.72
N ARG A 158 -4.56 20.61 -19.70
CA ARG A 158 -4.27 20.88 -18.30
C ARG A 158 -4.04 19.57 -17.54
N LEU A 159 -3.11 19.61 -16.59
CA LEU A 159 -2.93 18.59 -15.55
C LEU A 159 -2.94 19.29 -14.18
N ARG A 160 -3.80 18.84 -13.27
CA ARG A 160 -3.87 19.31 -11.88
C ARG A 160 -3.50 18.15 -10.97
N PHE A 161 -2.46 18.31 -10.17
CA PHE A 161 -2.09 17.30 -9.18
C PHE A 161 -1.66 17.98 -7.88
N ALA A 162 -1.82 17.27 -6.78
CA ALA A 162 -1.20 17.61 -5.51
C ALA A 162 -0.08 16.61 -5.23
N PHE A 163 0.92 17.03 -4.45
CA PHE A 163 1.86 16.10 -3.85
C PHE A 163 1.87 16.25 -2.33
N THR A 164 2.23 15.18 -1.63
CA THR A 164 2.35 15.14 -0.18
C THR A 164 3.45 14.16 0.24
N SER A 165 3.97 14.33 1.45
CA SER A 165 4.98 13.46 2.06
C SER A 165 4.99 13.68 3.57
N CYS A 166 5.79 12.89 4.29
CA CYS A 166 6.15 13.13 5.69
C CYS A 166 4.94 13.24 6.63
N GLN A 167 4.06 12.26 6.57
CA GLN A 167 2.81 12.25 7.34
C GLN A 167 2.96 11.59 8.72
N HIS A 168 3.96 12.00 9.51
CA HIS A 168 4.23 11.37 10.81
C HIS A 168 2.99 11.38 11.72
N TYR A 169 2.41 10.19 11.97
CA TYR A 169 1.12 10.03 12.64
C TYR A 169 1.07 10.71 14.02
N GLU A 170 2.15 10.58 14.80
CA GLU A 170 2.21 11.16 16.15
C GLU A 170 2.33 12.70 16.20
N VAL A 171 2.76 13.36 15.11
CA VAL A 171 3.12 14.79 15.15
C VAL A 171 1.92 15.71 14.91
N GLY A 172 0.84 15.20 14.32
CA GLY A 172 -0.38 15.97 14.08
C GLY A 172 -1.49 15.09 13.51
N TYR A 173 -2.69 15.65 13.42
CA TYR A 173 -3.79 15.06 12.62
C TYR A 173 -3.57 15.37 11.15
N PHE A 174 -4.14 14.56 10.26
CA PHE A 174 -3.94 14.74 8.81
C PHE A 174 -4.85 15.81 8.18
N ASN A 175 -4.93 16.97 8.84
CA ASN A 175 -5.78 18.11 8.45
C ASN A 175 -5.49 18.67 7.05
N GLY A 176 -4.34 18.35 6.44
CA GLY A 176 -4.05 18.70 5.05
C GLY A 176 -4.93 17.96 4.04
N TYR A 177 -5.33 16.72 4.35
CA TYR A 177 -6.15 15.89 3.47
C TYR A 177 -7.54 16.48 3.23
N PRO A 178 -8.31 16.93 4.25
CA PRO A 178 -9.59 17.60 4.03
C PRO A 178 -9.53 18.81 3.10
N HIS A 179 -8.41 19.54 3.09
CA HIS A 179 -8.20 20.64 2.14
C HIS A 179 -7.90 20.12 0.73
N MET A 180 -7.04 19.10 0.61
CA MET A 180 -6.74 18.45 -0.67
C MET A 180 -7.99 17.83 -1.33
N GLN A 181 -8.90 17.25 -0.53
CA GLN A 181 -10.16 16.66 -1.01
C GLN A 181 -11.08 17.68 -1.70
N GLN A 182 -10.95 18.97 -1.40
CA GLN A 182 -11.75 20.04 -1.98
C GLN A 182 -11.18 20.54 -3.33
N GLU A 183 -9.99 20.10 -3.70
CA GLU A 183 -9.33 20.51 -4.94
C GLU A 183 -9.81 19.69 -6.15
N ASP A 184 -9.88 20.35 -7.31
CA ASP A 184 -10.12 19.69 -8.61
C ASP A 184 -8.80 19.08 -9.10
N LEU A 185 -8.44 17.89 -8.60
CA LEU A 185 -7.21 17.17 -8.93
C LEU A 185 -7.48 16.00 -9.88
N ASP A 186 -6.56 15.80 -10.83
CA ASP A 186 -6.53 14.65 -11.73
C ASP A 186 -5.86 13.44 -11.06
N LEU A 187 -4.88 13.67 -10.16
CA LEU A 187 -4.17 12.65 -9.37
C LEU A 187 -3.47 13.25 -8.14
N VAL A 188 -3.05 12.39 -7.21
CA VAL A 188 -2.19 12.72 -6.06
C VAL A 188 -0.85 12.01 -6.18
N VAL A 189 0.24 12.66 -5.76
CA VAL A 189 1.58 12.08 -5.69
C VAL A 189 2.05 11.99 -4.24
N HIS A 190 2.39 10.80 -3.74
CA HIS A 190 3.05 10.67 -2.43
C HIS A 190 4.57 10.50 -2.63
N LEU A 191 5.37 11.37 -2.03
CA LEU A 191 6.82 11.44 -2.27
C LEU A 191 7.69 10.71 -1.25
N GLY A 192 7.08 10.08 -0.25
CA GLY A 192 7.77 9.26 0.76
C GLY A 192 7.39 9.63 2.18
N ASP A 193 7.88 8.86 3.14
CA ASP A 193 7.49 8.92 4.55
C ASP A 193 5.98 8.78 4.76
N TYR A 194 5.40 7.82 4.05
CA TYR A 194 3.98 7.46 4.21
C TYR A 194 3.72 6.91 5.61
N ILE A 195 4.68 6.16 6.15
CA ILE A 195 4.74 5.77 7.55
C ILE A 195 6.07 6.21 8.15
N TYR A 196 6.14 6.17 9.48
CA TYR A 196 7.37 6.21 10.24
C TYR A 196 7.51 4.92 11.03
N GLU A 197 8.73 4.47 11.27
CA GLU A 197 9.10 3.17 11.85
C GLU A 197 9.20 3.17 13.37
N TYR A 198 9.35 4.35 13.98
CA TYR A 198 9.69 4.54 15.40
C TYR A 198 8.71 3.92 16.40
N ALA A 199 9.20 3.69 17.63
CA ALA A 199 8.36 3.34 18.77
C ALA A 199 7.37 4.46 19.13
N GLY A 200 6.27 4.09 19.80
CA GLY A 200 5.28 5.05 20.29
C GLY A 200 5.84 6.01 21.34
N ASN A 201 5.50 7.30 21.20
CA ASN A 201 5.91 8.37 22.10
C ASN A 201 4.70 8.93 22.86
N GLU A 202 4.68 8.76 24.19
CA GLU A 202 3.57 9.20 25.06
C GLU A 202 3.36 10.72 25.09
N ASN A 203 4.36 11.51 24.69
CA ASN A 203 4.31 12.98 24.74
C ASN A 203 3.81 13.61 23.44
N ARG A 204 3.16 12.82 22.58
CA ARG A 204 2.65 13.22 21.27
C ARG A 204 1.13 13.25 21.25
N VAL A 205 0.55 13.95 20.27
CA VAL A 205 -0.91 14.14 20.16
C VAL A 205 -1.65 12.88 19.72
N ARG A 206 -0.94 12.00 19.01
CA ARG A 206 -1.32 10.62 18.71
C ARG A 206 -0.11 9.74 19.00
N LYS A 207 -0.33 8.44 19.11
CA LYS A 207 0.73 7.50 19.53
C LYS A 207 0.85 6.31 18.59
N HIS A 208 2.05 6.00 18.12
CA HIS A 208 2.32 4.76 17.41
C HIS A 208 2.11 3.55 18.32
N LEU A 209 1.63 2.45 17.76
CA LEU A 209 1.51 1.20 18.49
C LEU A 209 2.86 0.47 18.55
N GLY A 210 3.18 -0.02 19.75
CA GLY A 210 4.35 -0.88 19.98
C GLY A 210 5.69 -0.16 19.97
N GLY A 211 6.74 -0.96 19.80
CA GLY A 211 8.11 -0.48 19.62
C GLY A 211 8.41 -0.06 18.19
N GLU A 212 9.69 0.12 17.90
CA GLU A 212 10.15 0.30 16.53
C GLU A 212 9.86 -0.97 15.71
N ILE A 213 9.34 -0.80 14.50
CA ILE A 213 8.84 -1.90 13.68
C ILE A 213 9.97 -2.62 12.94
N ASN A 214 9.96 -3.95 12.92
CA ASN A 214 11.00 -4.73 12.25
C ASN A 214 10.44 -5.91 11.42
N SER A 215 9.49 -6.65 12.00
CA SER A 215 8.83 -7.78 11.37
C SER A 215 7.74 -7.35 10.38
N LEU A 216 7.41 -8.21 9.42
CA LEU A 216 6.32 -7.95 8.45
C LEU A 216 4.99 -7.61 9.13
N ASN A 217 4.66 -8.27 10.25
CA ASN A 217 3.43 -7.99 10.97
C ASN A 217 3.46 -6.62 11.67
N GLU A 218 4.60 -6.17 12.17
CA GLU A 218 4.74 -4.82 12.75
C GLU A 218 4.61 -3.75 11.68
N TYR A 219 5.22 -3.93 10.50
CA TYR A 219 5.00 -3.03 9.35
C TYR A 219 3.53 -3.02 8.93
N ARG A 220 2.88 -4.18 8.82
CA ARG A 220 1.45 -4.26 8.51
C ARG A 220 0.58 -3.52 9.52
N LEU A 221 0.89 -3.63 10.81
CA LEU A 221 0.17 -2.92 11.87
C LEU A 221 0.42 -1.40 11.78
N ARG A 222 1.64 -0.96 11.47
CA ARG A 222 1.95 0.45 11.28
C ARG A 222 1.20 1.05 10.09
N TYR A 223 1.23 0.40 8.93
CA TYR A 223 0.44 0.85 7.79
C TYR A 223 -1.07 0.86 8.08
N ALA A 224 -1.58 -0.17 8.77
CA ALA A 224 -2.98 -0.21 9.19
C ALA A 224 -3.32 0.97 10.12
N GLN A 225 -2.46 1.29 11.09
CA GLN A 225 -2.65 2.43 11.96
C GLN A 225 -2.76 3.75 11.20
N TYR A 226 -1.91 3.97 10.19
CA TYR A 226 -1.98 5.16 9.36
C TYR A 226 -3.23 5.16 8.47
N ARG A 227 -3.53 4.03 7.81
CA ARG A 227 -4.69 3.87 6.92
C ARG A 227 -6.03 3.88 7.65
N LEU A 228 -6.07 3.81 8.98
CA LEU A 228 -7.30 3.98 9.76
C LEU A 228 -7.73 5.45 9.88
N ASP A 229 -6.87 6.40 9.52
CA ASP A 229 -7.24 7.81 9.47
C ASP A 229 -8.27 8.06 8.35
N GLU A 230 -9.45 8.56 8.72
CA GLU A 230 -10.59 8.72 7.81
C GLU A 230 -10.30 9.71 6.69
N ASP A 231 -9.54 10.78 6.96
CA ASP A 231 -9.19 11.77 5.95
C ASP A 231 -8.22 11.21 4.92
N LEU A 232 -7.30 10.36 5.36
CA LEU A 232 -6.41 9.62 4.46
C LEU A 232 -7.18 8.59 3.63
N GLN A 233 -8.14 7.86 4.22
CA GLN A 233 -9.00 6.95 3.46
C GLN A 233 -9.81 7.69 2.39
N GLU A 234 -10.42 8.80 2.76
CA GLU A 234 -11.23 9.60 1.85
C GLU A 234 -10.42 10.16 0.68
N THR A 235 -9.20 10.64 0.93
CA THR A 235 -8.33 11.13 -0.14
C THR A 235 -7.89 10.02 -1.10
N HIS A 236 -7.63 8.81 -0.59
CA HIS A 236 -7.38 7.62 -1.43
C HIS A 236 -8.62 7.17 -2.22
N ARG A 237 -9.81 7.34 -1.65
CA ARG A 237 -11.08 7.04 -2.31
C ARG A 237 -11.35 7.98 -3.48
N LEU A 238 -10.99 9.27 -3.36
CA LEU A 238 -11.38 10.32 -4.32
C LEU A 238 -10.47 10.44 -5.56
N PHE A 239 -9.21 10.06 -5.47
CA PHE A 239 -8.20 10.31 -6.50
C PHE A 239 -7.36 9.05 -6.81
N PRO A 240 -6.81 8.91 -8.02
CA PRO A 240 -5.73 7.98 -8.28
C PRO A 240 -4.40 8.50 -7.71
N TRP A 241 -3.60 7.60 -7.16
CA TRP A 241 -2.32 7.92 -6.52
C TRP A 241 -1.13 7.39 -7.31
N LEU A 242 -0.09 8.22 -7.43
CA LEU A 242 1.27 7.79 -7.76
C LEU A 242 2.09 7.85 -6.48
N VAL A 243 2.70 6.74 -6.08
CA VAL A 243 3.41 6.67 -4.81
C VAL A 243 4.85 6.23 -5.01
N THR A 244 5.74 6.87 -4.26
CA THR A 244 7.09 6.39 -4.01
C THR A 244 7.34 6.42 -2.50
N TRP A 245 8.26 5.58 -2.03
CA TRP A 245 8.77 5.64 -0.66
C TRP A 245 9.95 6.62 -0.58
N ASP A 246 10.32 6.97 0.65
CA ASP A 246 11.64 7.50 1.03
C ASP A 246 12.27 6.55 2.07
N ASP A 247 12.83 7.06 3.16
CA ASP A 247 13.57 6.30 4.16
C ASP A 247 12.68 5.69 5.23
N HIS A 248 11.72 6.46 5.75
CA HIS A 248 10.88 6.05 6.89
C HIS A 248 9.84 4.96 6.61
N GLU A 249 9.60 4.60 5.34
CA GLU A 249 8.93 3.34 5.01
C GLU A 249 9.71 2.10 5.49
N PHE A 250 10.98 2.27 5.85
CA PHE A 250 11.89 1.21 6.24
C PHE A 250 12.72 1.56 7.49
N ASP A 251 13.67 2.49 7.37
CA ASP A 251 14.70 2.84 8.37
C ASP A 251 15.26 4.23 8.05
N ASN A 252 15.17 5.16 9.00
CA ASN A 252 15.64 6.54 8.85
C ASN A 252 17.06 6.63 8.25
N ASN A 253 17.24 7.55 7.31
CA ASN A 253 18.47 7.84 6.58
C ASN A 253 19.16 6.64 5.89
N TYR A 254 18.45 5.54 5.61
CA TYR A 254 19.11 4.40 4.98
C TYR A 254 19.70 4.74 3.60
N ALA A 255 20.84 4.14 3.29
CA ALA A 255 21.48 4.24 1.98
C ALA A 255 21.72 2.85 1.42
N ASN A 256 20.78 2.36 0.60
CA ASN A 256 20.80 1.03 0.00
C ASN A 256 20.91 -0.11 1.03
N LEU A 257 22.12 -0.59 1.34
CA LEU A 257 22.38 -1.66 2.31
C LEU A 257 22.99 -1.15 3.62
N VAL A 258 23.00 0.16 3.82
CA VAL A 258 23.66 0.84 4.93
C VAL A 258 22.58 1.47 5.80
N SER A 259 22.50 1.04 7.06
CA SER A 259 21.70 1.70 8.10
C SER A 259 22.44 2.95 8.61
N GLU A 260 21.69 3.88 9.18
CA GLU A 260 22.26 4.98 9.96
C GLU A 260 22.94 4.50 11.25
N GLU A 261 22.49 3.37 11.80
CA GLU A 261 23.00 2.81 13.04
C GLU A 261 24.30 2.00 12.84
N ASP A 262 25.20 2.11 13.82
CA ASP A 262 26.41 1.30 13.88
C ASP A 262 26.10 -0.14 14.33
N GLY A 263 26.78 -1.11 13.73
CA GLY A 263 26.71 -2.52 14.14
C GLY A 263 25.55 -3.33 13.55
N VAL A 264 24.71 -2.72 12.72
CA VAL A 264 23.69 -3.44 11.95
C VAL A 264 24.34 -4.20 10.79
N SER A 265 24.16 -5.52 10.73
CA SER A 265 24.69 -6.31 9.63
C SER A 265 23.85 -6.12 8.35
N PRO A 266 24.47 -6.11 7.15
CA PRO A 266 23.73 -6.01 5.90
C PRO A 266 22.64 -7.08 5.72
N GLU A 267 22.85 -8.29 6.25
CA GLU A 267 21.89 -9.40 6.17
C GLU A 267 20.64 -9.15 7.04
N ALA A 268 20.83 -8.68 8.28
CA ALA A 268 19.73 -8.29 9.15
C ALA A 268 18.97 -7.09 8.58
N PHE A 269 19.70 -6.13 8.02
CA PHE A 269 19.14 -4.96 7.36
C PHE A 269 18.25 -5.33 6.17
N LEU A 270 18.75 -6.23 5.32
CA LEU A 270 17.98 -6.77 4.21
C LEU A 270 16.75 -7.54 4.68
N ALA A 271 16.84 -8.34 5.74
CA ALA A 271 15.69 -9.04 6.27
C ALA A 271 14.55 -8.08 6.67
N ARG A 272 14.89 -6.99 7.37
CA ARG A 272 13.93 -5.92 7.69
C ARG A 272 13.41 -5.24 6.43
N ARG A 273 14.27 -4.98 5.43
CA ARG A 273 13.86 -4.35 4.15
C ARG A 273 12.86 -5.19 3.35
N MET A 274 12.99 -6.53 3.35
CA MET A 274 11.97 -7.40 2.73
C MET A 274 10.61 -7.21 3.37
N ASN A 275 10.56 -7.16 4.71
CA ASN A 275 9.33 -6.97 5.46
C ASN A 275 8.70 -5.61 5.15
N ALA A 276 9.50 -4.55 5.14
CA ALA A 276 9.08 -3.19 4.82
C ALA A 276 8.50 -3.09 3.41
N TYR A 277 9.23 -3.58 2.40
CA TYR A 277 8.81 -3.47 1.00
C TYR A 277 7.63 -4.37 0.66
N GLN A 278 7.54 -5.55 1.28
CA GLN A 278 6.34 -6.37 1.16
C GLN A 278 5.13 -5.64 1.74
N ALA A 279 5.23 -5.07 2.94
CA ALA A 279 4.13 -4.30 3.53
C ALA A 279 3.79 -3.06 2.68
N TYR A 280 4.78 -2.35 2.14
CA TYR A 280 4.53 -1.23 1.22
C TYR A 280 3.68 -1.67 0.02
N TYR A 281 4.07 -2.76 -0.66
CA TYR A 281 3.29 -3.32 -1.75
C TYR A 281 1.86 -3.69 -1.31
N GLU A 282 1.71 -4.36 -0.16
CA GLU A 282 0.41 -4.76 0.37
C GLU A 282 -0.54 -3.59 0.65
N PHE A 283 -0.02 -2.37 0.87
CA PHE A 283 -0.80 -1.19 1.25
C PHE A 283 -0.90 -0.10 0.19
N MET A 284 -0.17 -0.23 -0.92
CA MET A 284 -0.13 0.76 -1.99
C MET A 284 -0.80 0.23 -3.27
N PRO A 285 -1.49 1.10 -4.04
CA PRO A 285 -2.14 0.72 -5.29
C PRO A 285 -1.13 0.63 -6.45
N LEU A 286 -0.19 -0.32 -6.35
CA LEU A 286 0.91 -0.52 -7.29
C LEU A 286 0.62 -1.64 -8.28
N ARG A 287 1.16 -1.50 -9.50
CA ARG A 287 1.21 -2.58 -10.50
C ARG A 287 2.21 -3.66 -10.10
N ARG A 288 1.98 -4.88 -10.61
CA ARG A 288 2.95 -5.98 -10.56
C ARG A 288 4.01 -5.71 -11.64
N ARG A 289 5.16 -5.16 -11.26
CA ARG A 289 6.30 -4.94 -12.17
C ARG A 289 7.52 -5.75 -11.75
#